data_AF-A0A2Z2P2R4-F1
#
_entry.id   AF-A0A2Z2P2R4-F1
#
_cell.length_a   1.000
_cell.length_b   1.000
_cell.length_c   1.000
_cell.angle_alpha   90.00
_cell.angle_beta   90.00
_cell.angle_gamma   90.00
#
_symmetry.space_group_name_H-M   'P 1'
#
loop_
_entity.id
_entity.type
_entity.pdbx_description
1 polymer ?
#
loop_
_entity_poly.entity_id
_entity_poly.type
_entity_poly.pdbx_seq_one_letter_code
_entity_poly.pdbx_strand_id
1 'polypeptide(L)'
;MRAAGDALGPAQLAGLAEADASLKAARADLPDCEPGCITPGEATAMALALGEGEARAGRFLLDVRGGGQSLQGQLGTMLFVNSRRDYATLGTLTIAFEPEALHALLRRARGCGAADVVDGQITVKACYGEGVPDLNMFTMMQRLGGRRLIVEGEVRRNWIDSPLGSPRPIANFYGEHEVGYYQVWVHVTEAAQVTFADER
;
A
#
# COMPACT_ATOMS: atom_id res chain seq x y z
N MET A 1 4.97 22.44 -18.11
CA MET A 1 4.99 22.76 -16.65
C MET A 1 3.85 21.99 -16.01
N ARG A 2 4.14 20.98 -15.18
CA ARG A 2 3.12 20.09 -14.58
C ARG A 2 2.19 20.89 -13.67
N ALA A 3 0.89 20.81 -13.90
CA ALA A 3 -0.10 21.40 -13.01
C ALA A 3 -0.56 20.30 -12.04
N ALA A 4 0.07 20.24 -10.86
CA ALA A 4 -0.27 19.23 -9.86
C ALA A 4 -1.63 19.54 -9.22
N GLY A 5 -2.58 18.62 -9.34
CA GLY A 5 -3.77 18.59 -8.48
C GLY A 5 -3.34 18.18 -7.06
N ASP A 6 -3.34 19.13 -6.13
CA ASP A 6 -2.89 19.01 -4.74
C ASP A 6 -1.47 18.44 -4.57
N ALA A 7 -0.51 19.36 -4.40
CA ALA A 7 0.75 19.02 -3.74
C ALA A 7 0.43 18.47 -2.34
N LEU A 8 1.04 17.34 -1.97
CA LEU A 8 1.02 16.78 -0.61
C LEU A 8 1.58 17.81 0.39
N GLY A 9 0.72 18.71 0.85
CA GLY A 9 1.10 19.89 1.60
C GLY A 9 1.16 19.64 3.12
N PRO A 10 1.65 20.62 3.90
CA PRO A 10 1.78 20.51 5.36
C PRO A 10 0.46 20.18 6.07
N ALA A 11 -0.66 20.72 5.59
CA ALA A 11 -1.99 20.44 6.14
C ALA A 11 -2.41 18.97 5.95
N GLN A 12 -2.02 18.36 4.83
CA GLN A 12 -2.29 16.95 4.55
C GLN A 12 -1.42 16.04 5.43
N LEU A 13 -0.15 16.42 5.65
CA LEU A 13 0.74 15.72 6.60
C LEU A 13 0.21 15.78 8.04
N ALA A 14 -0.39 16.89 8.46
CA ALA A 14 -1.00 17.02 9.79
C ALA A 14 -2.20 16.07 9.94
N GLY A 15 -3.11 16.01 8.95
CA GLY A 15 -4.24 15.08 8.97
C GLY A 15 -3.81 13.60 8.97
N LEU A 16 -2.69 13.28 8.31
CA LEU A 16 -2.11 11.93 8.35
C LEU A 16 -1.56 11.55 9.73
N ALA A 17 -0.96 12.52 10.44
CA ALA A 17 -0.44 12.26 11.78
C ALA A 17 -1.56 11.89 12.78
N GLU A 18 -2.76 12.44 12.60
CA GLU A 18 -3.97 12.09 13.36
C GLU A 18 -4.50 10.70 12.98
N ALA A 19 -4.60 10.39 11.69
CA ALA A 19 -5.02 9.07 11.21
C ALA A 19 -4.08 7.94 11.67
N ASP A 20 -2.77 8.24 11.79
CA ASP A 20 -1.76 7.32 12.27
C ASP A 20 -1.90 6.96 13.76
N ALA A 21 -2.71 7.66 14.56
CA ALA A 21 -2.79 7.45 16.00
C ALA A 21 -3.09 5.98 16.39
N SER A 22 -4.00 5.32 15.67
CA SER A 22 -4.35 3.91 15.92
C SER A 22 -3.24 2.93 15.52
N LEU A 23 -2.43 3.28 14.52
CA LEU A 23 -1.28 2.49 14.07
C LEU A 23 -0.11 2.66 15.05
N LYS A 24 0.15 3.90 15.47
CA LYS A 24 1.17 4.23 16.48
C LYS A 24 0.89 3.53 17.81
N ALA A 25 -0.37 3.47 18.24
CA ALA A 25 -0.76 2.75 19.44
C ALA A 25 -0.46 1.24 19.29
N ALA A 26 -0.94 0.61 18.22
CA ALA A 26 -0.73 -0.82 18.00
C ALA A 26 0.73 -1.20 17.74
N ARG A 27 1.55 -0.28 17.22
CA ARG A 27 2.98 -0.51 16.97
C ARG A 27 3.72 -1.01 18.22
N ALA A 28 3.30 -0.58 19.41
CA ALA A 28 3.89 -1.02 20.67
C ALA A 28 3.58 -2.50 21.02
N ASP A 29 2.47 -3.03 20.52
CA ASP A 29 2.00 -4.38 20.82
C ASP A 29 2.45 -5.42 19.77
N LEU A 30 3.10 -4.96 18.70
CA LEU A 30 3.53 -5.76 17.56
C LEU A 30 5.04 -6.04 17.62
N PRO A 31 5.48 -7.28 17.92
CA PRO A 31 6.90 -7.65 18.03
C PRO A 31 7.60 -7.58 16.66
N ASP A 32 6.87 -7.86 15.59
CA ASP A 32 7.35 -7.69 14.22
C ASP A 32 7.65 -6.22 13.86
N CYS A 33 7.29 -5.28 14.75
CA CYS A 33 7.57 -3.86 14.59
C CYS A 33 8.75 -3.34 15.40
N GLU A 34 9.54 -4.16 16.11
CA GLU A 34 10.84 -3.71 16.65
C GLU A 34 11.93 -3.79 15.57
N PRO A 35 12.70 -2.71 15.30
CA PRO A 35 12.90 -1.50 16.13
C PRO A 35 12.01 -0.29 15.79
N GLY A 36 11.08 -0.39 14.85
CA GLY A 36 10.04 0.63 14.64
C GLY A 36 9.40 0.56 13.25
N CYS A 37 8.21 -0.03 13.14
CA CYS A 37 7.43 0.08 11.91
C CYS A 37 7.09 1.53 11.58
N ILE A 38 7.16 1.86 10.29
CA ILE A 38 6.90 3.16 9.71
C ILE A 38 5.39 3.28 9.43
N THR A 39 4.76 4.33 9.94
CA THR A 39 3.33 4.61 9.67
C THR A 39 3.13 5.33 8.34
N PRO A 40 1.90 5.37 7.78
CA PRO A 40 1.59 6.10 6.56
C PRO A 40 2.11 7.55 6.52
N GLY A 41 1.91 8.32 7.59
CA GLY A 41 2.42 9.68 7.69
C GLY A 41 3.95 9.77 7.66
N GLU A 42 4.64 8.88 8.39
CA GLU A 42 6.10 8.79 8.41
C GLU A 42 6.65 8.39 7.02
N ALA A 43 6.04 7.40 6.37
CA ALA A 43 6.40 6.94 5.03
C ALA A 43 6.23 8.06 3.97
N THR A 44 5.20 8.88 4.14
CA THR A 44 4.94 10.02 3.27
C THR A 44 6.00 11.09 3.43
N ALA A 45 6.32 11.46 4.67
CA ALA A 45 7.39 12.41 4.96
C ALA A 45 8.72 11.92 4.39
N MET A 46 9.01 10.62 4.50
CA MET A 46 10.18 9.99 3.88
C MET A 46 10.16 10.14 2.35
N ALA A 47 9.07 9.79 1.68
CA ALA A 47 8.96 9.89 0.22
C ALA A 47 9.05 11.33 -0.30
N LEU A 48 8.53 12.31 0.46
CA LEU A 48 8.66 13.72 0.12
C LEU A 48 10.11 14.22 0.23
N ALA A 49 10.87 13.71 1.19
CA ALA A 49 12.27 14.08 1.39
C ALA A 49 13.22 13.51 0.31
N LEU A 50 12.86 12.38 -0.32
CA LEU A 50 13.69 11.68 -1.31
C LEU A 50 13.57 12.25 -2.73
N GLY A 51 12.52 13.01 -3.06
CA GLY A 51 12.28 13.47 -4.43
C GLY A 51 11.44 12.48 -5.27
N GLU A 52 11.21 12.81 -6.54
CA GLU A 52 10.39 11.97 -7.44
C GLU A 52 11.21 10.78 -7.96
N GLY A 53 10.63 9.57 -7.96
CA GLY A 53 11.26 8.36 -8.49
C GLY A 53 12.27 7.69 -7.55
N GLU A 54 12.71 8.36 -6.49
CA GLU A 54 13.57 7.75 -5.47
C GLU A 54 12.78 6.83 -4.53
N ALA A 55 13.42 5.72 -4.17
CA ALA A 55 12.85 4.66 -3.37
C ALA A 55 13.64 4.50 -2.06
N ARG A 56 12.93 4.25 -0.96
CA ARG A 56 13.55 3.91 0.32
C ARG A 56 12.90 2.70 0.95
N ALA A 57 13.74 1.72 1.24
CA ALA A 57 13.34 0.52 1.93
C ALA A 57 12.89 0.82 3.37
N GLY A 58 11.92 0.04 3.84
CA GLY A 58 11.41 0.14 5.20
C GLY A 58 10.42 -0.99 5.53
N ARG A 59 10.11 -1.10 6.82
CA ARG A 59 9.02 -1.94 7.32
C ARG A 59 7.86 -1.03 7.69
N PHE A 60 6.74 -1.17 6.99
CA PHE A 60 5.59 -0.27 7.05
C PHE A 60 4.40 -0.94 7.74
N LEU A 61 3.75 -0.25 8.66
CA LEU A 61 2.53 -0.71 9.31
C LEU A 61 1.32 -0.02 8.67
N LEU A 62 0.54 -0.75 7.90
CA LEU A 62 -0.48 -0.20 7.01
C LEU A 62 -1.85 -0.86 7.24
N ASP A 63 -2.91 -0.05 7.29
CA ASP A 63 -4.28 -0.56 7.23
C ASP A 63 -4.76 -0.67 5.78
N VAL A 64 -5.54 -1.70 5.49
CA VAL A 64 -6.22 -1.87 4.21
C VAL A 64 -7.70 -1.50 4.37
N ARG A 65 -8.11 -0.44 3.66
CA ARG A 65 -9.49 0.10 3.71
C ARG A 65 -10.15 0.13 2.35
N GLY A 66 -9.37 0.17 1.27
CA GLY A 66 -9.86 0.20 -0.09
C GLY A 66 -9.06 -0.69 -1.03
N GLY A 67 -9.59 -0.90 -2.23
CA GLY A 67 -8.98 -1.70 -3.28
C GLY A 67 -8.95 -0.90 -4.57
N GLY A 68 -7.82 -0.89 -5.25
CA GLY A 68 -7.61 -0.22 -6.53
C GLY A 68 -7.21 -1.22 -7.61
N GLN A 69 -7.68 -1.00 -8.83
CA GLN A 69 -7.12 -1.67 -9.99
C GLN A 69 -6.40 -0.61 -10.83
N SER A 70 -5.17 -0.89 -11.25
CA SER A 70 -4.50 -0.04 -12.22
C SER A 70 -5.26 -0.11 -13.54
N LEU A 71 -5.82 1.01 -13.95
CA LEU A 71 -6.46 1.17 -15.25
C LEU A 71 -5.70 2.28 -15.97
N GLN A 72 -4.61 1.89 -16.64
CA GLN A 72 -3.81 2.68 -17.60
C GLN A 72 -2.76 3.67 -17.04
N GLY A 73 -1.63 3.73 -17.76
CA GLY A 73 -0.53 4.72 -17.61
C GLY A 73 0.67 4.23 -16.82
N GLN A 74 1.88 4.21 -17.45
CA GLN A 74 3.28 3.93 -17.02
C GLN A 74 3.61 2.93 -15.89
N LEU A 75 2.71 2.64 -14.96
CA LEU A 75 2.82 1.77 -13.79
C LEU A 75 2.47 0.31 -14.11
N GLY A 76 2.25 -0.02 -15.39
CA GLY A 76 2.15 -1.39 -15.90
C GLY A 76 1.00 -2.22 -15.31
N THR A 77 1.32 -3.48 -15.03
CA THR A 77 0.41 -4.53 -14.54
C THR A 77 0.23 -4.54 -13.02
N MET A 78 0.81 -3.59 -12.29
CA MET A 78 0.75 -3.55 -10.83
C MET A 78 -0.69 -3.44 -10.31
N LEU A 79 -0.90 -4.01 -9.11
CA LEU A 79 -2.20 -4.07 -8.46
C LEU A 79 -2.15 -3.27 -7.17
N PHE A 80 -3.17 -2.45 -6.95
CA PHE A 80 -3.13 -1.42 -5.93
C PHE A 80 -4.08 -1.76 -4.80
N VAL A 81 -3.57 -1.76 -3.57
CA VAL A 81 -4.41 -1.82 -2.37
C VAL A 81 -4.41 -0.44 -1.74
N ASN A 82 -5.60 0.03 -1.34
CA ASN A 82 -5.92 1.44 -1.09
C ASN A 82 -5.75 2.32 -2.35
N SER A 83 -6.40 3.48 -2.35
CA SER A 83 -6.30 4.50 -3.39
C SER A 83 -5.75 5.81 -2.85
N ARG A 84 -5.39 6.76 -3.75
CA ARG A 84 -5.09 8.15 -3.36
C ARG A 84 -6.22 8.75 -2.53
N ARG A 85 -7.47 8.43 -2.88
CA ARG A 85 -8.64 8.91 -2.13
C ARG A 85 -8.65 8.33 -0.72
N ASP A 86 -8.46 7.01 -0.59
CA ASP A 86 -8.38 6.35 0.73
C ASP A 86 -7.23 6.92 1.56
N TYR A 87 -6.10 7.18 0.92
CA TYR A 87 -4.97 7.85 1.55
C TYR A 87 -5.32 9.27 2.03
N ALA A 88 -5.97 10.08 1.20
CA ALA A 88 -6.36 11.44 1.54
C ALA A 88 -7.50 11.53 2.57
N THR A 89 -8.40 10.54 2.62
CA THR A 89 -9.58 10.57 3.50
C THR A 89 -9.47 9.69 4.74
N LEU A 90 -8.68 8.63 4.69
CA LEU A 90 -8.60 7.58 5.73
C LEU A 90 -7.16 7.40 6.27
N GLY A 91 -6.19 8.13 5.70
CA GLY A 91 -4.78 8.04 6.09
C GLY A 91 -4.13 6.70 5.78
N THR A 92 -4.67 5.93 4.83
CA THR A 92 -4.10 4.62 4.47
C THR A 92 -3.23 4.70 3.23
N LEU A 93 -1.95 4.35 3.39
CA LEU A 93 -1.00 4.40 2.29
C LEU A 93 -1.37 3.39 1.19
N THR A 94 -1.17 3.80 -0.05
CA THR A 94 -1.31 2.91 -1.20
C THR A 94 -0.21 1.85 -1.18
N ILE A 95 -0.57 0.61 -1.47
CA ILE A 95 0.37 -0.51 -1.61
C ILE A 95 0.29 -0.97 -3.06
N ALA A 96 1.42 -0.99 -3.75
CA ALA A 96 1.51 -1.59 -5.09
C ALA A 96 2.15 -2.96 -5.01
N PHE A 97 1.43 -3.93 -5.53
CA PHE A 97 1.88 -5.30 -5.66
C PHE A 97 2.19 -5.63 -7.11
N GLU A 98 3.28 -6.36 -7.30
CA GLU A 98 3.42 -7.18 -8.50
C GLU A 98 2.33 -8.26 -8.55
N PRO A 99 1.79 -8.61 -9.73
CA PRO A 99 0.71 -9.59 -9.87
C PRO A 99 0.99 -10.94 -9.18
N GLU A 100 2.21 -11.43 -9.30
CA GLU A 100 2.67 -12.70 -8.72
C GLU A 100 2.73 -12.61 -7.19
N ALA A 101 3.21 -11.48 -6.66
CA ALA A 101 3.26 -11.22 -5.22
C ALA A 101 1.85 -11.23 -4.62
N LEU A 102 0.91 -10.52 -5.27
CA LEU A 102 -0.47 -10.47 -4.78
C LEU A 102 -1.16 -11.83 -4.91
N HIS A 103 -0.96 -12.54 -6.02
CA HIS A 103 -1.48 -13.90 -6.18
C HIS A 103 -1.01 -14.82 -5.05
N ALA A 104 0.31 -14.84 -4.80
CA ALA A 104 0.90 -15.68 -3.77
C ALA A 104 0.40 -15.29 -2.36
N LEU A 105 0.24 -13.98 -2.09
CA LEU A 105 -0.31 -13.48 -0.83
C LEU A 105 -1.77 -13.90 -0.63
N LEU A 106 -2.62 -13.75 -1.65
CA LEU A 106 -4.05 -14.10 -1.57
C LEU A 106 -4.28 -15.61 -1.48
N ARG A 107 -3.33 -16.42 -1.97
CA ARG A 107 -3.35 -17.88 -1.84
C ARG A 107 -2.91 -18.35 -0.45
N ARG A 108 -2.21 -17.53 0.33
CA ARG A 108 -1.83 -17.87 1.71
C ARG A 108 -3.09 -18.19 2.51
N ALA A 109 -3.15 -19.38 3.11
CA ALA A 109 -4.30 -19.82 3.87
C ALA A 109 -4.50 -18.89 5.08
N ARG A 110 -5.77 -18.54 5.36
CA ARG A 110 -6.18 -17.70 6.51
C ARG A 110 -5.88 -18.29 7.89
N GLY A 111 -5.39 -19.53 7.92
CA GLY A 111 -4.98 -20.27 9.10
C GLY A 111 -4.37 -21.59 8.67
N CYS A 112 -3.19 -21.92 9.21
CA CYS A 112 -2.69 -23.29 9.17
C CYS A 112 -3.39 -24.06 10.29
N GLY A 113 -4.05 -25.19 9.99
CA GLY A 113 -4.33 -26.17 11.02
C GLY A 113 -3.03 -26.48 11.77
N ALA A 114 -3.12 -26.65 13.10
CA ALA A 114 -1.98 -26.78 14.01
C ALA A 114 -0.81 -27.54 13.37
N ALA A 115 0.40 -26.97 13.44
CA ALA A 115 1.60 -27.64 13.00
C ALA A 115 1.74 -28.95 13.81
N ASP A 116 1.63 -30.10 13.15
CA ASP A 116 2.01 -31.36 13.76
C ASP A 116 3.53 -31.35 13.94
N VAL A 117 3.95 -31.05 15.17
CA VAL A 117 5.35 -31.13 15.58
C VAL A 117 5.66 -32.61 15.82
N VAL A 118 6.26 -33.26 14.83
CA VAL A 118 6.95 -34.54 15.03
C VAL A 118 8.41 -34.23 15.32
N ASP A 119 8.90 -34.74 16.45
CA ASP A 119 10.23 -34.45 16.99
C ASP A 119 11.32 -34.68 15.93
N GLY A 120 12.10 -33.63 15.63
CA GLY A 120 13.22 -33.66 14.68
C GLY A 120 12.96 -33.21 13.23
N GLN A 121 11.72 -32.88 12.83
CA GLN A 121 11.42 -32.27 11.52
C GLN A 121 10.38 -31.16 11.61
N ILE A 122 10.81 -29.89 11.56
CA ILE A 122 9.88 -28.77 11.32
C ILE A 122 9.57 -28.76 9.83
N THR A 123 8.60 -29.55 9.40
CA THR A 123 8.05 -29.43 8.04
C THR A 123 7.02 -28.31 8.04
N VAL A 124 7.46 -27.07 7.78
CA VAL A 124 6.53 -25.96 7.56
C VAL A 124 5.86 -26.17 6.20
N LYS A 125 4.73 -26.89 6.18
CA LYS A 125 3.87 -26.91 4.99
C LYS A 125 3.32 -25.51 4.80
N ALA A 126 3.78 -24.80 3.78
CA ALA A 126 3.15 -23.54 3.36
C ALA A 126 1.69 -23.83 3.02
N CYS A 127 0.77 -23.32 3.85
CA CYS A 127 -0.66 -23.53 3.70
C CYS A 127 -1.16 -22.64 2.56
N TYR A 128 -1.40 -23.21 1.38
CA TYR A 128 -2.04 -22.52 0.27
C TYR A 128 -3.47 -23.03 0.09
N GLY A 129 -4.43 -22.13 -0.16
CA GLY A 129 -5.78 -22.52 -0.54
C GLY A 129 -5.82 -23.19 -1.91
N GLU A 130 -6.80 -24.08 -2.12
CA GLU A 130 -7.06 -24.67 -3.44
C GLU A 130 -7.72 -23.62 -4.36
N GLY A 131 -7.16 -23.45 -5.56
CA GLY A 131 -7.62 -22.50 -6.59
C GLY A 131 -6.68 -21.31 -6.80
N VAL A 132 -6.56 -20.87 -8.06
CA VAL A 132 -5.92 -19.59 -8.41
C VAL A 132 -7.00 -18.51 -8.28
N PRO A 133 -6.93 -17.61 -7.28
CA PRO A 133 -7.94 -16.57 -7.12
C PRO A 133 -7.89 -15.59 -8.29
N ASP A 134 -9.03 -15.31 -8.91
CA ASP A 134 -9.12 -14.23 -9.90
C ASP A 134 -8.72 -12.90 -9.25
N LEU A 135 -7.68 -12.27 -9.79
CA LEU A 135 -7.20 -10.97 -9.34
C LEU A 135 -8.15 -9.88 -9.82
N ASN A 136 -9.09 -9.54 -8.95
CA ASN A 136 -9.97 -8.41 -9.11
C ASN A 136 -10.15 -7.70 -7.77
N MET A 137 -10.68 -6.48 -7.83
CA MET A 137 -10.91 -5.65 -6.65
C MET A 137 -11.77 -6.36 -5.58
N PHE A 138 -12.75 -7.16 -5.99
CA PHE A 138 -13.62 -7.88 -5.06
C PHE A 138 -12.85 -8.92 -4.26
N THR A 139 -12.06 -9.78 -4.93
CA THR A 139 -11.22 -10.79 -4.29
C THR A 139 -10.19 -10.15 -3.35
N MET A 140 -9.56 -9.06 -3.79
CA MET A 140 -8.61 -8.30 -2.98
C MET A 140 -9.28 -7.78 -1.70
N MET A 141 -10.44 -7.15 -1.82
CA MET A 141 -11.15 -6.59 -0.66
C MET A 141 -11.74 -7.66 0.25
N GLN A 142 -12.19 -8.79 -0.30
CA GLN A 142 -12.66 -9.91 0.52
C GLN A 142 -11.56 -10.49 1.40
N ARG A 143 -10.30 -10.44 0.95
CA ARG A 143 -9.15 -11.06 1.62
C ARG A 143 -8.36 -10.09 2.49
N LEU A 144 -8.19 -8.85 2.02
CA LEU A 144 -7.35 -7.84 2.64
C LEU A 144 -8.16 -6.71 3.31
N GLY A 145 -9.43 -6.51 2.92
CA GLY A 145 -10.25 -5.43 3.46
C GLY A 145 -10.38 -5.47 4.99
N GLY A 146 -10.08 -4.35 5.64
CA GLY A 146 -10.11 -4.20 7.09
C GLY A 146 -8.91 -4.81 7.82
N ARG A 147 -7.96 -5.45 7.10
CA ARG A 147 -6.77 -6.04 7.70
C ARG A 147 -5.72 -4.96 7.97
N ARG A 148 -4.88 -5.24 8.96
CA ARG A 148 -3.64 -4.52 9.24
C ARG A 148 -2.46 -5.36 8.77
N LEU A 149 -1.59 -4.75 8.00
CA LEU A 149 -0.45 -5.40 7.36
C LEU A 149 0.86 -4.78 7.86
N ILE A 150 1.86 -5.62 8.03
CA ILE A 150 3.26 -5.24 8.12
C ILE A 150 3.88 -5.55 6.76
N VAL A 151 4.43 -4.54 6.11
CA VAL A 151 4.93 -4.63 4.74
C VAL A 151 6.41 -4.25 4.71
N GLU A 152 7.26 -5.16 4.28
CA GLU A 152 8.67 -4.89 4.00
C GLU A 152 8.83 -4.53 2.53
N GLY A 153 8.99 -3.25 2.23
CA GLY A 153 9.00 -2.81 0.85
C GLY A 153 9.75 -1.52 0.66
N GLU A 154 9.48 -0.86 -0.45
CA GLU A 154 10.06 0.44 -0.76
C GLU A 154 8.99 1.50 -0.89
N VAL A 155 9.08 2.56 -0.09
CA VAL A 155 8.24 3.74 -0.29
C VAL A 155 8.86 4.63 -1.37
N ARG A 156 8.01 5.14 -2.25
CA ARG A 156 8.43 6.07 -3.32
C ARG A 156 7.29 7.02 -3.68
N ARG A 157 7.64 8.19 -4.23
CA ARG A 157 6.67 9.17 -4.73
C ARG A 157 6.61 9.11 -6.25
N ASN A 158 5.43 8.85 -6.82
CA ASN A 158 5.23 8.68 -8.25
C ASN A 158 4.19 9.67 -8.77
N TRP A 159 4.43 10.17 -9.98
CA TRP A 159 3.47 10.95 -10.73
C TRP A 159 2.48 10.00 -11.42
N ILE A 160 1.20 10.28 -11.26
CA ILE A 160 0.11 9.54 -11.88
C ILE A 160 -0.56 10.45 -12.89
N ASP A 161 -0.44 10.11 -14.16
CA ASP A 161 -1.18 10.80 -15.22
C ASP A 161 -2.67 10.53 -15.03
N SER A 162 -3.44 11.58 -14.73
CA SER A 162 -4.86 11.42 -14.48
C SER A 162 -5.62 12.71 -14.73
N PRO A 163 -6.72 12.67 -15.51
CA PRO A 163 -7.65 13.79 -15.59
C PRO A 163 -8.52 13.90 -14.33
N LEU A 164 -8.41 12.97 -13.37
CA LEU A 164 -9.13 13.05 -12.09
C LEU A 164 -8.49 14.12 -11.20
N GLY A 165 -9.22 15.20 -10.96
CA GLY A 165 -8.77 16.33 -10.11
C GLY A 165 -8.13 17.48 -10.87
N SER A 166 -8.17 17.49 -12.21
CA SER A 166 -7.77 18.63 -13.03
C SER A 166 -8.59 19.87 -12.66
N PRO A 167 -7.96 21.07 -12.57
CA PRO A 167 -8.72 22.31 -12.66
C PRO A 167 -9.54 22.28 -13.96
N ARG A 168 -10.82 22.70 -13.91
CA ARG A 168 -11.63 22.83 -15.13
C ARG A 168 -10.85 23.71 -16.13
N PRO A 169 -10.75 23.32 -17.41
CA PRO A 169 -10.06 24.14 -18.40
C PRO A 169 -10.70 25.54 -18.40
N ILE A 170 -9.87 26.57 -18.19
CA ILE A 170 -10.30 27.95 -18.30
C ILE A 170 -10.52 28.22 -19.79
N ALA A 171 -11.72 28.68 -20.16
CA ALA A 171 -12.03 28.97 -21.56
C ALA A 171 -10.96 29.89 -22.17
N ASN A 172 -10.42 29.49 -23.33
CA ASN A 172 -9.40 30.19 -24.12
C ASN A 172 -7.95 30.18 -23.60
N PHE A 173 -7.61 29.32 -22.63
CA PHE A 173 -6.20 29.06 -22.27
C PHE A 173 -5.80 27.63 -22.67
N TYR A 174 -5.20 27.49 -23.86
CA TYR A 174 -4.60 26.23 -24.32
C TYR A 174 -3.14 26.15 -23.83
N GLY A 175 -2.95 25.82 -22.56
CA GLY A 175 -1.66 25.41 -22.03
C GLY A 175 -1.55 23.89 -22.07
N GLU A 176 -0.46 23.34 -22.63
CA GLU A 176 -0.11 21.93 -22.49
C GLU A 176 0.28 21.65 -21.03
N HIS A 177 -0.73 21.36 -20.20
CA HIS A 177 -0.52 20.93 -18.83
C HIS A 177 -0.66 19.41 -18.78
N GLU A 178 0.43 18.71 -18.45
CA GLU A 178 0.35 17.34 -17.95
C GLU A 178 -0.54 17.38 -16.71
N VAL A 179 -1.74 16.81 -16.84
CA VAL A 179 -2.68 16.74 -15.73
C VAL A 179 -2.50 15.41 -15.02
N GLY A 180 -2.22 15.49 -13.74
CA GLY A 180 -1.98 14.34 -12.91
C GLY A 180 -1.76 14.76 -11.47
N TYR A 181 -1.35 13.78 -10.69
CA TYR A 181 -1.17 13.97 -9.27
C TYR A 181 -0.05 13.10 -8.72
N TYR A 182 0.56 13.55 -7.62
CA TYR A 182 1.53 12.72 -6.90
C TYR A 182 0.81 11.73 -5.98
N GLN A 183 1.28 10.48 -6.00
CA GLN A 183 0.87 9.44 -5.07
C GLN A 183 2.10 8.83 -4.42
N VAL A 184 2.00 8.55 -3.13
CA VAL A 184 2.99 7.78 -2.39
C VAL A 184 2.44 6.37 -2.26
N TRP A 185 3.28 5.39 -2.56
CA TRP A 185 2.99 3.98 -2.45
C TRP A 185 4.17 3.21 -1.87
N VAL A 186 3.87 2.09 -1.24
CA VAL A 186 4.86 1.07 -0.86
C VAL A 186 4.81 -0.02 -1.91
N HIS A 187 5.96 -0.29 -2.53
CA HIS A 187 6.11 -1.30 -3.56
C HIS A 187 6.47 -2.66 -2.96
N VAL A 188 5.77 -3.70 -3.41
CA VAL A 188 5.87 -5.09 -2.95
C VAL A 188 6.04 -6.02 -4.15
N THR A 189 7.15 -6.73 -4.16
CA THR A 189 7.55 -7.64 -5.24
C THR A 189 7.36 -9.12 -4.87
N GLU A 190 7.25 -9.44 -3.58
CA GLU A 190 7.10 -10.81 -3.09
C GLU A 190 6.06 -10.90 -1.98
N ALA A 191 5.31 -12.01 -1.93
CA ALA A 191 4.31 -12.21 -0.86
C ALA A 191 4.93 -12.31 0.54
N ALA A 192 6.19 -12.77 0.64
CA ALA A 192 6.91 -12.91 1.91
C ALA A 192 7.18 -11.55 2.59
N GLN A 193 7.14 -10.47 1.83
CA GLN A 193 7.25 -9.11 2.33
C GLN A 193 6.02 -8.66 3.13
N VAL A 194 4.91 -9.40 3.07
CA VAL A 194 3.67 -9.03 3.76
C VAL A 194 3.31 -10.03 4.85
N THR A 195 3.16 -9.49 6.05
CA THR A 195 2.69 -10.20 7.24
C THR A 195 1.39 -9.56 7.71
N PHE A 196 0.42 -10.39 8.06
CA PHE A 196 -0.82 -9.92 8.66
C PHE A 196 -0.62 -9.68 10.16
N ALA A 197 -0.87 -8.46 10.63
CA ALA A 197 -0.61 -8.09 12.03
C ALA A 197 -1.57 -8.77 13.02
N ASP A 198 -2.66 -9.37 12.55
CA ASP A 198 -3.67 -10.10 13.32
C ASP A 198 -3.49 -11.62 13.31
N GLU A 199 -2.56 -12.16 12.51
CA GLU A 199 -2.27 -13.60 12.49
C GLU A 199 -1.39 -13.97 13.68
N ARG A 200 -2.04 -14.31 14.80
CA ARG A 200 -1.47 -15.07 15.92
C ARG A 200 -2.35 -16.24 16.30
#